data_AF-A0AAN8IFS0-F1
#
_entry.id   AF-A0AAN8IFS0-F1
#
_cell.length_a   1.000
_cell.length_b   1.000
_cell.length_c   1.000
_cell.angle_alpha   90.00
_cell.angle_beta   90.00
_cell.angle_gamma   90.00
#
_symmetry.space_group_name_H-M   'P 1'
#
loop_
_entity.id
_entity.type
_entity.pdbx_description
1 polymer ?
#
loop_
_entity_poly.entity_id
_entity_poly.type
_entity_poly.pdbx_seq_one_letter_code
_entity_poly.pdbx_strand_id
1 'polypeptide(L)'
;MRNVARRGAPSTFHLISDIEMVFSSNFALYAKKLANEYIRPKSRNLIVIRRFEVETDVPLPRNHTVLRELINTKKAHEYHHKLFPLGHTIEGLWEWFKRSMERREPYVWEIPYKSPAWEPQFIMSASDPYSEENMPTRLRDQQALVSHYVRVMSRKLHLFAGV
;
A
#
# COMPACT_ATOMS: atom_id res chain seq x y z
N MET A 1 7.36 0.58 18.40
CA MET A 1 7.27 2.00 17.95
C MET A 1 6.04 2.32 17.11
N ARG A 2 5.61 1.46 16.16
CA ARG A 2 4.44 1.73 15.29
C ARG A 2 3.16 2.12 16.04
N ASN A 3 2.78 1.40 17.08
CA ASN A 3 1.59 1.72 17.88
C ASN A 3 1.72 3.05 18.65
N VAL A 4 2.91 3.36 19.15
CA VAL A 4 3.20 4.66 19.80
C VAL A 4 3.02 5.81 18.80
N ALA A 5 3.60 5.68 17.61
CA ALA A 5 3.45 6.69 16.55
C ALA A 5 1.97 6.86 16.14
N ARG A 6 1.22 5.76 16.02
CA ARG A 6 -0.22 5.82 15.70
C ARG A 6 -1.06 6.47 16.80
N ARG A 7 -0.73 6.25 18.08
CA ARG A 7 -1.41 6.90 19.20
C ARG A 7 -1.17 8.42 19.22
N GLY A 8 0.01 8.86 18.81
CA GLY A 8 0.37 10.28 18.76
C GLY A 8 -0.04 11.00 17.47
N ALA A 9 -0.47 10.28 16.43
CA ALA A 9 -0.84 10.87 15.16
C ALA A 9 -2.26 11.50 15.23
N PRO A 10 -2.42 12.80 14.92
CA PRO A 10 -3.71 13.49 15.03
C PRO A 10 -4.65 13.21 13.85
N SER A 11 -4.16 12.55 12.80
CA SER A 11 -4.88 12.29 11.55
C SER A 11 -5.92 11.17 11.67
N THR A 12 -7.04 11.29 10.95
CA THR A 12 -8.06 10.23 10.88
C THR A 12 -7.64 9.02 10.05
N PHE A 13 -6.70 9.19 9.13
CA PHE A 13 -6.18 8.13 8.27
C PHE A 13 -4.69 7.96 8.50
N HIS A 14 -4.25 6.72 8.59
CA HIS A 14 -2.86 6.36 8.83
C HIS A 14 -2.30 5.53 7.69
N LEU A 15 -1.04 5.80 7.36
CA LEU A 15 -0.18 5.00 6.51
C LEU A 15 1.14 4.82 7.27
N ILE A 16 1.50 3.58 7.57
CA ILE A 16 2.80 3.28 8.19
C ILE A 16 3.78 2.99 7.06
N SER A 17 4.81 3.78 6.88
CA SER A 17 5.81 3.57 5.83
C SER A 17 7.19 3.28 6.40
N ASP A 18 8.03 2.68 5.56
CA ASP A 18 9.46 2.55 5.81
C ASP A 18 10.13 3.93 5.67
N ILE A 19 11.24 4.15 6.36
CA ILE A 19 11.94 5.46 6.37
C ILE A 19 12.48 5.85 5.00
N GLU A 20 12.80 4.87 4.17
CA GLU A 20 13.33 5.05 2.81
C GLU A 20 12.22 5.16 1.75
N MET A 21 10.95 5.01 2.16
CA MET A 21 9.83 5.06 1.22
C MET A 21 9.58 6.50 0.75
N VAL A 22 9.69 6.71 -0.56
CA VAL A 22 9.40 7.99 -1.20
C VAL A 22 8.10 7.92 -1.99
N PHE A 23 7.21 8.88 -1.76
CA PHE A 23 5.92 8.94 -2.41
C PHE A 23 5.95 9.71 -3.75
N SER A 24 5.05 9.33 -4.65
CA SER A 24 4.80 10.04 -5.90
C SER A 24 4.22 11.45 -5.66
N SER A 25 4.28 12.30 -6.68
CA SER A 25 3.84 13.69 -6.56
C SER A 25 2.35 13.76 -6.21
N ASN A 26 1.97 14.62 -5.27
CA ASN A 26 0.58 14.76 -4.80
C ASN A 26 -0.04 13.49 -4.19
N PHE A 27 0.75 12.44 -3.90
CA PHE A 27 0.24 11.20 -3.31
C PHE A 27 -0.64 11.46 -2.09
N ALA A 28 -0.22 12.30 -1.15
CA ALA A 28 -0.99 12.60 0.07
C ALA A 28 -2.36 13.23 -0.23
N LEU A 29 -2.45 14.09 -1.25
CA LEU A 29 -3.71 14.73 -1.66
C LEU A 29 -4.70 13.68 -2.20
N TYR A 30 -4.20 12.81 -3.07
CA TYR A 30 -4.97 11.75 -3.70
C TYR A 30 -5.37 10.64 -2.72
N ALA A 31 -4.43 10.21 -1.88
CA ALA A 31 -4.65 9.28 -0.79
C ALA A 31 -5.72 9.81 0.17
N LYS A 32 -5.66 11.09 0.55
CA LYS A 32 -6.69 11.73 1.39
C LYS A 32 -8.05 11.73 0.70
N LYS A 33 -8.13 12.09 -0.57
CA LYS A 33 -9.40 12.09 -1.34
C LYS A 33 -10.04 10.71 -1.32
N LEU A 34 -9.29 9.68 -1.69
CA LEU A 34 -9.79 8.30 -1.73
C LEU A 34 -10.08 7.75 -0.34
N ALA A 35 -9.27 8.06 0.67
CA ALA A 35 -9.53 7.63 2.05
C ALA A 35 -10.86 8.19 2.58
N ASN A 36 -11.16 9.46 2.33
CA ASN A 36 -12.45 10.06 2.70
C ASN A 36 -13.64 9.38 2.01
N GLU A 37 -13.47 8.92 0.78
CA GLU A 37 -14.53 8.28 0.02
C GLU A 37 -14.78 6.83 0.45
N TYR A 38 -13.69 6.06 0.64
CA TYR A 38 -13.75 4.61 0.80
C TYR A 38 -13.55 4.12 2.23
N ILE A 39 -12.83 4.85 3.09
CA ILE A 39 -12.56 4.46 4.48
C ILE A 39 -13.53 5.22 5.39
N ARG A 40 -14.72 4.63 5.60
CA ARG A 40 -15.76 5.19 6.49
C ARG A 40 -15.68 4.58 7.90
N PRO A 41 -16.19 5.28 8.93
CA PRO A 41 -16.38 4.69 10.25
C PRO A 41 -17.17 3.37 10.15
N LYS A 42 -16.68 2.31 10.81
CA LYS A 42 -17.23 0.94 10.77
C LYS A 42 -17.14 0.22 9.41
N SER A 43 -16.66 0.87 8.35
CA SER A 43 -16.35 0.17 7.10
C SER A 43 -15.13 -0.74 7.30
N ARG A 44 -15.11 -1.85 6.56
CA ARG A 44 -14.00 -2.80 6.56
C ARG A 44 -13.06 -2.56 5.37
N ASN A 45 -13.08 -1.35 4.82
CA ASN A 45 -12.35 -1.02 3.61
C ASN A 45 -10.93 -0.60 3.96
N LEU A 46 -9.96 -1.09 3.19
CA LEU A 46 -8.57 -0.63 3.22
C LEU A 46 -8.14 -0.27 1.80
N ILE A 47 -7.31 0.76 1.68
CA ILE A 47 -6.73 1.13 0.39
C ILE A 47 -5.31 0.59 0.32
N VAL A 48 -5.06 -0.34 -0.59
CA VAL A 48 -3.76 -0.97 -0.82
C VAL A 48 -2.96 -0.14 -1.80
N ILE A 49 -1.66 0.03 -1.54
CA ILE A 49 -0.71 0.78 -2.37
C ILE A 49 0.35 -0.16 -2.90
N ARG A 50 0.65 -0.07 -4.21
CA ARG A 50 1.80 -0.76 -4.80
C ARG A 50 3.10 -0.06 -4.40
N ARG A 51 4.11 -0.84 -4.03
CA ARG A 51 5.46 -0.36 -3.75
C ARG A 51 6.42 -0.88 -4.80
N PHE A 52 7.42 -0.08 -5.10
CA PHE A 52 8.45 -0.40 -6.09
C PHE A 52 9.83 -0.11 -5.50
N GLU A 53 10.79 -0.91 -5.92
CA GLU A 53 12.22 -0.70 -5.71
C GLU A 53 12.82 -0.20 -7.02
N VAL A 54 13.77 0.72 -6.95
CA VAL A 54 14.50 1.24 -8.10
C VAL A 54 15.99 1.02 -7.89
N GLU A 55 16.74 0.94 -8.99
CA GLU A 55 18.20 0.91 -8.93
C GLU A 55 18.78 2.22 -8.36
N THR A 56 19.94 2.12 -7.70
CA THR A 56 20.54 3.22 -6.92
C THR A 56 20.89 4.45 -7.76
N ASP A 57 21.22 4.27 -9.04
CA ASP A 57 21.68 5.32 -9.96
C ASP A 57 20.54 5.90 -10.82
N VAL A 58 19.29 5.60 -10.47
CA VAL A 58 18.11 6.01 -11.23
C VAL A 58 17.32 7.07 -10.47
N PRO A 59 16.91 8.19 -11.12
CA PRO A 59 16.03 9.16 -10.50
C PRO A 59 14.72 8.53 -10.03
N LEU A 60 14.31 8.86 -8.79
CA LEU A 60 13.08 8.34 -8.21
C LEU A 60 11.86 8.73 -9.07
N PRO A 61 11.03 7.76 -9.50
CA PRO A 61 9.86 8.04 -10.30
C PRO A 61 8.83 8.82 -9.49
N ARG A 62 8.37 9.95 -10.04
CA ARG A 62 7.38 10.83 -9.39
C ARG A 62 5.96 10.66 -9.94
N ASN A 63 5.79 9.82 -10.96
CA ASN A 63 4.51 9.45 -11.57
C ASN A 63 4.61 8.05 -12.20
N HIS A 64 3.45 7.45 -12.50
CA HIS A 64 3.32 6.12 -13.07
C HIS A 64 3.88 6.00 -14.49
N THR A 65 3.95 7.08 -15.27
CA THR A 65 4.54 7.08 -16.62
C THR A 65 6.04 6.81 -16.56
N VAL A 66 6.76 7.59 -15.74
CA VAL A 66 8.21 7.40 -15.52
C VAL A 66 8.47 6.04 -14.88
N LEU A 67 7.66 5.64 -13.89
CA LEU A 67 7.78 4.31 -13.28
C LEU A 67 7.62 3.19 -14.32
N ARG A 68 6.67 3.30 -15.26
CA ARG A 68 6.46 2.32 -16.33
C ARG A 68 7.68 2.18 -17.22
N GLU A 69 8.30 3.31 -17.59
CA GLU A 69 9.54 3.32 -18.37
C GLU A 69 10.65 2.56 -17.63
N LEU A 70 10.83 2.84 -16.33
CA LEU A 70 11.83 2.14 -15.51
C LEU A 70 11.56 0.64 -15.41
N ILE A 71 10.30 0.23 -15.26
CA ILE A 71 9.89 -1.19 -15.25
C ILE A 71 10.22 -1.84 -16.60
N ASN A 72 9.91 -1.18 -17.72
CA ASN A 72 10.19 -1.68 -19.07
C ASN A 72 11.70 -1.84 -19.32
N THR A 73 12.51 -0.91 -18.79
CA THR A 73 13.98 -0.98 -18.88
C THR A 73 14.61 -1.83 -17.78
N LYS A 74 13.81 -2.52 -16.95
CA LYS A 74 14.27 -3.36 -15.82
C LYS A 74 15.10 -2.62 -14.77
N LYS A 75 14.85 -1.31 -14.61
CA LYS A 75 15.46 -0.41 -13.62
C LYS A 75 14.59 -0.18 -12.39
N ALA A 76 13.36 -0.69 -12.42
CA ALA A 76 12.45 -0.72 -11.31
C ALA A 76 11.75 -2.08 -11.25
N HIS A 77 11.33 -2.48 -10.05
CA HIS A 77 10.63 -3.73 -9.80
C HIS A 77 9.60 -3.56 -8.69
N GLU A 78 8.63 -4.46 -8.60
CA GLU A 78 7.78 -4.52 -7.41
C GLU A 78 8.62 -4.82 -6.16
N TYR A 79 8.25 -4.21 -5.04
CA TYR A 79 8.97 -4.34 -3.78
C TYR A 79 9.14 -5.81 -3.36
N HIS A 80 10.34 -6.19 -2.90
CA HIS A 80 10.70 -7.55 -2.53
C HIS A 80 10.49 -8.61 -3.64
N HIS A 81 10.49 -8.23 -4.93
CA HIS A 81 10.29 -9.18 -6.03
C HIS A 81 11.26 -10.37 -6.03
N LYS A 82 12.51 -10.21 -5.54
CA LYS A 82 13.50 -11.30 -5.43
C LYS A 82 13.47 -12.03 -4.10
N LEU A 83 13.20 -11.32 -2.99
CA LEU A 83 13.36 -11.84 -1.64
C LEU A 83 12.11 -12.54 -1.12
N PHE A 84 10.93 -11.93 -1.31
CA PHE A 84 9.68 -12.47 -0.78
C PHE A 84 8.46 -12.12 -1.65
N PRO A 85 8.41 -12.60 -2.91
CA PRO A 85 7.31 -12.28 -3.82
C PRO A 85 5.95 -12.78 -3.31
N LEU A 86 5.91 -13.91 -2.59
CA LEU A 86 4.67 -14.44 -2.01
C LEU A 86 4.00 -13.41 -1.07
N GLY A 87 4.80 -12.65 -0.33
CA GLY A 87 4.32 -11.67 0.63
C GLY A 87 3.96 -10.31 0.05
N HIS A 88 4.52 -9.90 -1.09
CA HIS A 88 4.33 -8.52 -1.56
C HIS A 88 3.76 -8.39 -2.98
N THR A 89 3.76 -9.45 -3.79
CA THR A 89 3.20 -9.38 -5.15
C THR A 89 1.71 -9.07 -5.12
N ILE A 90 1.32 -8.05 -5.88
CA ILE A 90 -0.07 -7.69 -6.15
C ILE A 90 -0.35 -8.01 -7.62
N GLU A 91 -1.34 -8.84 -7.91
CA GLU A 91 -1.61 -9.27 -9.28
C GLU A 91 -2.06 -8.12 -10.19
N GLY A 92 -1.81 -8.22 -11.50
CA GLY A 92 -2.30 -7.25 -12.49
C GLY A 92 -1.50 -5.96 -12.57
N LEU A 93 -0.15 -6.01 -12.53
CA LEU A 93 0.71 -4.82 -12.69
C LEU A 93 0.44 -4.07 -14.00
N TRP A 94 0.35 -4.78 -15.12
CA TRP A 94 0.11 -4.16 -16.43
C TRP A 94 -1.29 -3.57 -16.57
N GLU A 95 -2.29 -4.24 -16.00
CA GLU A 95 -3.64 -3.70 -15.91
C GLU A 95 -3.66 -2.45 -15.02
N TRP A 96 -2.89 -2.44 -13.92
CA TRP A 96 -2.75 -1.26 -13.07
C TRP A 96 -2.12 -0.07 -13.81
N PHE A 97 -1.09 -0.30 -14.63
CA PHE A 97 -0.53 0.75 -15.48
C PHE A 97 -1.54 1.24 -16.52
N LYS A 98 -2.19 0.33 -17.24
CA LYS A 98 -3.22 0.66 -18.24
C LYS A 98 -4.29 1.58 -17.64
N ARG A 99 -4.85 1.14 -16.52
CA ARG A 99 -5.85 1.86 -15.73
C ARG A 99 -5.41 3.22 -15.22
N SER A 100 -4.15 3.34 -14.80
CA SER A 100 -3.59 4.60 -14.30
C SER A 100 -3.39 5.63 -15.42
N MET A 101 -3.08 5.18 -16.64
CA MET A 101 -2.91 6.08 -17.80
C MET A 101 -4.24 6.51 -18.42
N GLU A 102 -5.29 5.68 -18.33
CA GLU A 102 -6.62 5.98 -18.88
C GLU A 102 -7.37 7.08 -18.13
N ARG A 103 -6.97 7.38 -16.88
CA ARG A 103 -7.67 8.35 -16.02
C ARG A 103 -6.71 9.34 -15.40
N ARG A 104 -7.06 10.61 -15.48
CA ARG A 104 -6.28 11.69 -14.83
C ARG A 104 -6.43 11.69 -13.30
N GLU A 105 -7.63 11.36 -12.82
CA GLU A 105 -7.93 11.33 -11.40
C GLU A 105 -7.62 9.95 -10.80
N PRO A 106 -7.05 9.90 -9.57
CA PRO A 106 -6.80 8.64 -8.90
C PRO A 106 -8.11 7.95 -8.54
N TYR A 107 -8.09 6.63 -8.50
CA TYR A 107 -9.23 5.82 -8.12
C TYR A 107 -8.78 4.51 -7.49
N VAL A 108 -9.76 3.75 -7.00
CA VAL A 108 -9.52 2.42 -6.47
C VAL A 108 -10.48 1.40 -7.07
N TRP A 109 -10.09 0.13 -7.07
CA TRP A 109 -11.00 -0.98 -7.34
C TRP A 109 -10.77 -2.14 -6.36
N GLU A 110 -11.81 -2.94 -6.16
CA GLU A 110 -11.77 -4.07 -5.26
C GLU A 110 -10.80 -5.15 -5.79
N ILE A 111 -9.92 -5.65 -4.93
CA ILE A 111 -9.02 -6.77 -5.19
C ILE A 111 -9.23 -7.86 -4.13
N PRO A 112 -9.08 -9.16 -4.49
CA PRO A 112 -9.23 -10.23 -3.53
C PRO A 112 -8.08 -10.23 -2.53
N TYR A 113 -8.37 -10.65 -1.30
CA TYR A 113 -7.33 -11.00 -0.35
C TYR A 113 -6.62 -12.29 -0.79
N LYS A 114 -5.29 -12.28 -0.81
CA LYS A 114 -4.49 -13.37 -1.36
C LYS A 114 -4.21 -14.48 -0.35
N SER A 115 -3.53 -14.17 0.76
CA SER A 115 -3.14 -15.18 1.75
C SER A 115 -2.67 -14.55 3.07
N PRO A 116 -2.60 -15.33 4.19
CA PRO A 116 -2.03 -14.89 5.48
C PRO A 116 -0.54 -14.52 5.46
N ALA A 117 0.17 -14.83 4.37
CA ALA A 117 1.55 -14.42 4.18
C ALA A 117 1.67 -13.07 3.46
N TRP A 118 0.56 -12.55 2.92
CA TRP A 118 0.55 -11.33 2.14
C TRP A 118 0.56 -10.09 3.03
N GLU A 119 1.54 -9.22 2.80
CA GLU A 119 1.89 -8.03 3.56
C GLU A 119 1.94 -6.78 2.65
N PRO A 120 0.82 -6.42 1.99
CA PRO A 120 0.76 -5.19 1.22
C PRO A 120 0.84 -3.98 2.13
N GLN A 121 1.28 -2.86 1.55
CA GLN A 121 1.19 -1.55 2.20
C GLN A 121 -0.23 -0.99 2.02
N PHE A 122 -0.82 -0.41 3.06
CA PHE A 122 -2.18 0.10 2.99
C PHE A 122 -2.42 1.36 3.83
N ILE A 123 -3.45 2.10 3.45
CA ILE A 123 -4.05 3.22 4.19
C ILE A 123 -5.19 2.65 5.02
N MET A 124 -5.25 3.05 6.29
CA MET A 124 -6.19 2.56 7.27
C MET A 124 -6.82 3.71 8.08
N SER A 125 -7.91 3.44 8.78
CA SER A 125 -8.49 4.36 9.75
C SER A 125 -7.61 4.45 10.99
N ALA A 126 -7.59 5.60 11.66
CA ALA A 126 -6.98 5.74 12.99
C ALA A 126 -7.62 4.78 14.01
N SER A 127 -8.91 4.49 13.85
CA SER A 127 -9.67 3.54 14.67
C SER A 127 -9.39 2.08 14.35
N ASP A 128 -8.58 1.80 13.32
CA ASP A 128 -8.21 0.42 13.01
C ASP A 128 -7.31 -0.15 14.12
N PRO A 129 -7.29 -1.47 14.28
CA PRO A 129 -6.58 -2.13 15.37
C PRO A 129 -5.08 -1.90 15.31
N TYR A 130 -4.44 -1.91 16.49
CA TYR A 130 -3.00 -1.82 16.61
C TYR A 130 -2.28 -3.11 16.17
N SER A 131 -1.00 -2.99 15.82
CA SER A 131 -0.16 -4.15 15.53
C SER A 131 0.08 -4.96 16.81
N GLU A 132 0.18 -6.29 16.68
CA GLU A 132 0.51 -7.19 17.79
C GLU A 132 1.94 -6.90 18.30
N GLU A 133 2.07 -6.42 19.54
CA GLU A 133 3.36 -6.00 20.08
C GLU A 133 4.27 -7.19 20.44
N ASN A 134 3.70 -8.37 20.65
CA ASN A 134 4.43 -9.59 21.00
C ASN A 134 5.02 -10.31 19.77
N MET A 135 4.66 -9.90 18.55
CA MET A 135 5.14 -10.54 17.33
C MET A 135 6.52 -9.98 16.95
N PRO A 136 7.55 -10.83 16.75
CA PRO A 136 8.87 -10.37 16.33
C PRO A 136 8.79 -9.59 15.02
N THR A 137 9.26 -8.34 15.04
CA THR A 137 9.20 -7.43 13.88
C THR A 137 10.05 -7.91 12.70
N ARG A 138 11.01 -8.81 12.92
CA ARG A 138 11.84 -9.42 11.85
C ARG A 138 11.11 -10.49 11.03
N LEU A 139 9.95 -10.97 11.47
CA LEU A 139 9.21 -12.05 10.80
C LEU A 139 8.05 -11.54 9.94
N ARG A 140 7.52 -10.35 10.24
CA ARG A 140 6.34 -9.76 9.59
C ARG A 140 6.40 -8.24 9.63
N ASP A 141 6.27 -7.62 8.47
CA ASP A 141 6.27 -6.17 8.33
C ASP A 141 4.89 -5.56 8.53
N GLN A 142 3.82 -6.23 8.11
CA GLN A 142 2.45 -5.70 8.19
C GLN A 142 1.57 -6.58 9.08
N GLN A 143 1.97 -6.63 10.36
CA GLN A 143 1.32 -7.45 11.38
C GLN A 143 -0.17 -7.14 11.55
N ALA A 144 -0.62 -5.92 11.27
CA ALA A 144 -2.04 -5.53 11.39
C ALA A 144 -2.97 -6.24 10.39
N LEU A 145 -2.45 -6.68 9.23
CA LEU A 145 -3.22 -7.53 8.29
C LEU A 145 -3.25 -8.99 8.75
N VAL A 146 -2.14 -9.46 9.31
CA VAL A 146 -1.93 -10.86 9.72
C VAL A 146 -2.64 -11.17 11.05
N SER A 147 -2.66 -10.23 12.00
CA SER A 147 -3.30 -10.41 13.31
C SER A 147 -4.82 -10.34 13.15
N HIS A 148 -5.53 -11.46 13.36
CA HIS A 148 -6.99 -11.65 13.57
C HIS A 148 -8.01 -11.00 12.60
N TYR A 149 -7.72 -9.85 12.00
CA TYR A 149 -8.64 -8.92 11.39
C TYR A 149 -8.98 -9.23 9.93
N VAL A 150 -8.05 -9.73 9.12
CA VAL A 150 -8.39 -10.20 7.77
C VAL A 150 -8.99 -11.62 7.81
N ARG A 151 -8.63 -12.43 8.82
CA ARG A 151 -9.09 -13.82 8.97
C ARG A 151 -10.53 -13.93 9.48
N VAL A 152 -11.00 -12.95 10.26
CA VAL A 152 -12.34 -12.96 10.89
C VAL A 152 -13.29 -11.92 10.31
N MET A 153 -12.76 -10.82 9.75
CA MET A 153 -13.59 -9.74 9.20
C MET A 153 -13.23 -9.53 7.73
N SER A 154 -14.01 -10.12 6.82
CA SER A 154 -13.91 -9.95 5.36
C SER A 154 -13.75 -8.46 5.00
N ARG A 155 -12.49 -8.01 4.86
CA ARG A 155 -12.16 -6.63 4.51
C ARG A 155 -12.19 -6.50 3.00
N LYS A 156 -12.74 -5.40 2.51
CA LYS A 156 -12.66 -5.06 1.09
C LYS A 156 -11.36 -4.30 0.85
N LEU A 157 -10.52 -4.85 -0.01
CA LEU A 157 -9.24 -4.26 -0.35
C LEU A 157 -9.39 -3.50 -1.65
N HIS A 158 -8.94 -2.25 -1.64
CA HIS A 158 -9.10 -1.33 -2.75
C HIS A 158 -7.73 -0.93 -3.27
N LEU A 159 -7.36 -1.36 -4.48
CA LEU A 159 -6.04 -1.05 -5.03
C LEU A 159 -6.00 0.39 -5.56
N PHE A 160 -5.12 1.20 -5.00
CA PHE A 160 -4.86 2.57 -5.45
C PHE A 160 -4.25 2.59 -6.84
N ALA A 161 -4.82 3.39 -7.73
CA ALA A 161 -4.26 3.71 -9.04
C ALA A 161 -4.42 5.19 -9.37
N GLY A 162 -3.58 5.65 -10.29
CA GLY A 162 -3.32 7.06 -10.53
C GLY A 162 -2.02 7.50 -9.85
N VAL A 163 -1.50 8.64 -10.33
CA VAL A 163 -0.19 9.25 -10.02
C VAL A 163 1.00 8.59 -10.67
#